data_AF-A0A524JKF1-F1
#
_entry.id   AF-A0A524JKF1-F1
#
_cell.length_a   1.000
_cell.length_b   1.000
_cell.length_c   1.000
_cell.angle_alpha   90.00
_cell.angle_beta   90.00
_cell.angle_gamma   90.00
#
_symmetry.space_group_name_H-M   'P 1'
#
loop_
_entity.id
_entity.type
_entity.pdbx_description
1 polymer ?
#
loop_
_entity_poly.entity_id
_entity_poly.type
_entity_poly.pdbx_seq_one_letter_code
_entity_poly.pdbx_strand_id
1 'polypeptide(L)'
;MNKIALFSILFFALAQFSYAEDQIVINDAWVREVPPGTSVSAVYMTIENKGEHDKLVSLSSEIAESAELHTSKVDENGVATMEMIKILDIPSDTTVELEPGGMHVMLLGLKESLVGKEVVNLKLVFDKAGVVVVEVPVKKTGHMDHQHHH
;
A
#
# COMPACT_ATOMS: atom_id res chain seq x y z
N MET A 1 -36.62 19.66 -60.13
CA MET A 1 -36.42 18.24 -59.76
C MET A 1 -35.00 18.07 -59.25
N ASN A 2 -34.91 17.66 -57.99
CA ASN A 2 -33.74 17.70 -57.12
C ASN A 2 -32.62 16.75 -57.55
N LYS A 3 -31.37 17.20 -57.42
CA LYS A 3 -30.22 16.32 -57.16
C LYS A 3 -29.46 16.91 -55.96
N ILE A 4 -29.78 16.40 -54.77
CA ILE A 4 -29.12 16.75 -53.52
C ILE A 4 -27.86 15.89 -53.41
N ALA A 5 -26.70 16.53 -53.35
CA ALA A 5 -25.43 15.89 -53.02
C ALA A 5 -25.44 15.51 -51.53
N LEU A 6 -25.23 14.23 -51.21
CA LEU A 6 -25.00 13.78 -49.85
C LEU A 6 -23.49 13.64 -49.60
N PHE A 7 -22.97 14.53 -48.77
CA PHE A 7 -21.63 14.48 -48.22
C PHE A 7 -21.68 13.66 -46.92
N SER A 8 -21.28 12.39 -46.97
CA SER A 8 -21.14 11.57 -45.75
C SER A 8 -19.85 11.98 -45.02
N ILE A 9 -20.00 12.77 -43.95
CA ILE A 9 -18.94 13.02 -42.98
C ILE A 9 -18.82 11.79 -42.09
N LEU A 10 -17.77 11.01 -42.31
CA LEU A 10 -17.38 9.89 -41.47
C LEU A 10 -16.73 10.45 -40.19
N PHE A 11 -17.51 10.53 -39.11
CA PHE A 11 -17.02 10.98 -37.81
C PHE A 11 -16.25 9.81 -37.15
N PHE A 12 -14.94 9.76 -37.37
CA PHE A 12 -14.05 8.79 -36.73
C PHE A 12 -13.87 9.21 -35.27
N ALA A 13 -14.66 8.61 -34.37
CA ALA A 13 -14.51 8.81 -32.93
C ALA A 13 -13.18 8.20 -32.47
N LEU A 14 -12.15 9.04 -32.36
CA LEU A 14 -10.92 8.72 -31.66
C LEU A 14 -11.27 8.53 -30.18
N ALA A 15 -11.43 7.28 -29.76
CA ALA A 15 -11.45 6.93 -28.34
C ALA A 15 -10.10 7.37 -27.75
N GLN A 16 -10.09 8.50 -27.08
CA GLN A 16 -8.94 8.96 -26.31
C GLN A 16 -8.81 7.99 -25.13
N PHE A 17 -7.95 6.99 -25.28
CA PHE A 17 -7.40 6.27 -24.13
C PHE A 17 -6.57 7.29 -23.34
N SER A 18 -7.21 7.94 -22.37
CA SER A 18 -6.49 8.70 -21.36
C SER A 18 -5.73 7.66 -20.54
N TYR A 19 -4.43 7.53 -20.78
CA TYR A 19 -3.54 6.92 -19.80
C TYR A 19 -3.60 7.83 -18.57
N ALA A 20 -4.38 7.45 -17.57
CA ALA A 20 -4.20 8.00 -16.24
C ALA A 20 -2.79 7.56 -15.83
N GLU A 21 -1.87 8.51 -15.76
CA GLU A 21 -0.62 8.31 -15.04
C GLU A 21 -1.00 7.91 -13.60
N ASP A 22 -0.44 6.81 -13.09
CA ASP A 22 -0.74 6.35 -11.73
C ASP A 22 -0.33 7.46 -10.76
N GLN A 23 -1.33 8.20 -10.26
CA GLN A 23 -1.14 9.33 -9.35
C GLN A 23 -0.53 8.89 -8.02
N ILE A 24 -0.78 7.64 -7.63
CA ILE A 24 -0.18 7.00 -6.47
C ILE A 24 0.75 5.90 -6.96
N VAL A 25 2.03 6.01 -6.62
CA VAL A 25 3.05 5.01 -6.92
C VAL A 25 3.48 4.34 -5.62
N ILE A 26 3.46 3.01 -5.61
CA ILE A 26 3.92 2.22 -4.46
C ILE A 26 5.26 1.59 -4.82
N ASN A 27 6.28 1.90 -4.02
CA ASN A 27 7.64 1.41 -4.20
C ASN A 27 8.08 0.57 -3.00
N ASP A 28 9.09 -0.27 -3.21
CA ASP A 28 9.81 -1.00 -2.17
C ASP A 28 8.92 -1.78 -1.17
N ALA A 29 7.76 -2.25 -1.63
CA ALA A 29 6.84 -3.00 -0.79
C ALA A 29 7.47 -4.33 -0.35
N TRP A 30 7.32 -4.70 0.92
CA TRP A 30 7.65 -6.04 1.41
C TRP A 30 6.94 -6.37 2.73
N VAL A 31 6.70 -7.65 2.96
CA VAL A 31 6.12 -8.17 4.20
C VAL A 31 7.16 -8.96 4.96
N ARG A 32 7.19 -8.79 6.28
CA ARG A 32 8.08 -9.55 7.15
C ARG A 32 7.64 -11.01 7.25
N GLU A 33 8.51 -11.94 6.89
CA GLU A 33 8.29 -13.36 7.20
C GLU A 33 8.30 -13.54 8.73
N VAL A 34 7.36 -14.32 9.24
CA VAL A 34 7.25 -14.68 10.65
C VAL A 34 7.18 -16.20 10.81
N PRO A 35 7.63 -16.76 11.95
CA PRO A 35 7.56 -18.19 12.20
C PRO A 35 6.13 -18.76 12.03
N PRO A 36 5.98 -20.04 11.62
CA PRO A 36 4.67 -20.69 11.57
C PRO A 36 3.98 -20.63 12.93
N GLY A 37 2.68 -20.31 12.94
CA GLY A 37 1.88 -20.15 14.15
C GLY A 37 1.89 -18.74 14.74
N THR A 38 2.68 -17.81 14.22
CA THR A 38 2.55 -16.37 14.52
C THR A 38 1.33 -15.79 13.80
N SER A 39 0.47 -15.08 14.53
CA SER A 39 -0.78 -14.51 14.00
C SER A 39 -0.66 -13.09 13.46
N VAL A 40 0.52 -12.48 13.56
CA VAL A 40 0.76 -11.07 13.23
C VAL A 40 2.02 -10.91 12.39
N SER A 41 1.98 -10.03 11.39
CA SER A 41 3.15 -9.58 10.64
C SER A 41 3.03 -8.09 10.27
N ALA A 42 4.09 -7.50 9.75
CA ALA A 42 4.15 -6.12 9.30
C ALA A 42 4.53 -6.03 7.82
N VAL A 43 3.89 -5.10 7.12
CA VAL A 43 4.19 -4.70 5.74
C VAL A 43 4.77 -3.29 5.74
N TYR A 44 5.79 -3.11 4.92
CA TYR A 44 6.55 -1.88 4.71
C TYR A 44 6.50 -1.53 3.23
N MET A 45 6.51 -0.24 2.90
CA MET A 45 6.46 0.26 1.53
C MET A 45 6.73 1.78 1.52
N THR A 46 6.96 2.32 0.33
CA THR A 46 7.00 3.77 0.11
C THR A 46 5.82 4.17 -0.76
N ILE A 47 5.03 5.15 -0.32
CA ILE A 47 3.88 5.69 -1.05
C ILE A 47 4.26 7.07 -1.59
N GLU A 48 4.35 7.20 -2.90
CA GLU A 48 4.62 8.47 -3.59
C GLU A 48 3.33 8.98 -4.24
N ASN A 49 2.91 10.19 -3.87
CA ASN A 49 1.76 10.85 -4.50
C ASN A 49 2.25 11.90 -5.51
N LYS A 50 2.04 11.63 -6.79
CA LYS A 50 2.32 12.50 -7.94
C LYS A 50 1.08 13.23 -8.45
N GLY A 51 -0.08 12.96 -7.84
CA GLY A 51 -1.35 13.60 -8.18
C GLY A 51 -1.78 14.61 -7.13
N GLU A 52 -3.09 14.86 -7.06
CA GLU A 52 -3.65 15.76 -6.06
C GLU A 52 -3.56 15.18 -4.63
N HIS A 53 -3.77 16.04 -3.63
CA HIS A 53 -3.98 15.62 -2.24
C HIS A 53 -4.99 14.46 -2.13
N ASP A 54 -4.60 13.39 -1.47
CA ASP A 54 -5.38 12.16 -1.29
C ASP A 54 -5.22 11.60 0.14
N LYS A 55 -5.99 10.57 0.46
CA LYS A 55 -5.99 9.91 1.76
C LYS A 55 -6.08 8.40 1.58
N LEU A 56 -5.20 7.66 2.24
CA LEU A 56 -5.38 6.22 2.41
C LEU A 56 -6.39 5.99 3.54
N VAL A 57 -7.58 5.51 3.17
CA VAL A 57 -8.74 5.37 4.08
C VAL A 57 -8.99 3.94 4.52
N SER A 58 -8.46 2.97 3.78
CA SER A 58 -8.58 1.55 4.14
C SER A 58 -7.48 0.72 3.48
N LEU A 59 -7.20 -0.42 4.09
CA LEU A 59 -6.26 -1.41 3.59
C LEU A 59 -6.72 -2.81 4.00
N SER A 60 -6.45 -3.81 3.16
CA SER A 60 -6.89 -5.18 3.39
C SER A 60 -5.99 -6.19 2.68
N SER A 61 -5.94 -7.41 3.19
CA SER A 61 -5.25 -8.53 2.55
C SER A 61 -6.00 -9.83 2.83
N GLU A 62 -6.08 -10.71 1.84
CA GLU A 62 -6.82 -11.98 1.97
C GLU A 62 -6.16 -12.93 2.98
N ILE A 63 -4.83 -12.83 3.14
CA ILE A 63 -4.02 -13.67 4.03
C ILE A 63 -4.20 -13.34 5.52
N ALA A 64 -4.91 -12.27 5.87
CA ALA A 64 -5.11 -11.79 7.24
C ALA A 64 -6.60 -11.54 7.52
N GLU A 65 -7.00 -11.57 8.80
CA GLU A 65 -8.34 -11.18 9.23
C GLU A 65 -8.56 -9.67 9.08
N SER A 66 -7.55 -8.88 9.44
CA SER A 66 -7.56 -7.43 9.23
C SER A 66 -6.16 -6.92 8.89
N ALA A 67 -6.13 -5.72 8.30
CA ALA A 67 -4.91 -4.98 8.06
C ALA A 67 -5.11 -3.55 8.59
N GLU A 68 -4.14 -3.05 9.35
CA GLU A 68 -4.25 -1.77 10.07
C GLU A 68 -2.98 -0.95 9.89
N LEU A 69 -3.10 0.37 9.69
CA LEU A 69 -1.94 1.25 9.67
C LEU A 69 -1.57 1.66 11.09
N HIS A 70 -0.31 1.50 11.48
CA HIS A 70 0.20 1.81 12.81
C HIS A 70 1.43 2.70 12.69
N THR A 71 1.69 3.53 13.70
CA THR A 71 2.96 4.26 13.87
C THR A 71 3.62 3.83 15.16
N SER A 72 4.91 3.51 15.07
CA SER A 72 5.76 3.32 16.24
C SER A 72 6.42 4.63 16.62
N LYS A 73 6.37 4.99 17.91
CA LYS A 73 7.10 6.12 18.48
C LYS A 73 7.86 5.65 19.70
N VAL A 74 9.05 6.20 19.93
CA VAL A 74 9.81 5.98 21.16
C VAL A 74 9.81 7.29 21.93
N ASP A 75 9.38 7.25 23.19
CA ASP A 75 9.39 8.42 24.05
C ASP A 75 10.80 8.74 24.59
N GLU A 76 10.93 9.86 25.31
CA GLU A 76 12.21 10.29 25.91
C GLU A 76 12.78 9.29 26.93
N ASN A 77 11.95 8.36 27.42
CA ASN A 77 12.33 7.31 28.37
C ASN A 77 12.68 5.98 27.68
N GLY A 78 12.68 5.94 26.35
CA GLY A 78 12.95 4.72 25.58
C GLY A 78 11.76 3.76 25.48
N VAL A 79 10.55 4.19 25.86
CA VAL A 79 9.35 3.38 25.77
C VAL A 79 8.78 3.46 24.36
N ALA A 80 8.71 2.32 23.68
CA ALA A 80 8.06 2.21 22.38
C ALA A 80 6.53 2.12 22.54
N THR A 81 5.81 3.02 21.89
CA THR A 81 4.35 3.00 21.76
C THR A 81 3.96 2.72 20.31
N MET A 82 2.86 1.99 20.13
CA MET A 82 2.24 1.76 18.82
C MET A 82 0.85 2.39 18.81
N GLU A 83 0.59 3.25 17.83
CA GLU A 83 -0.67 3.97 17.68
C GLU A 83 -1.30 3.63 16.33
N MET A 84 -2.58 3.24 16.34
CA MET A 84 -3.33 2.99 15.12
C MET A 84 -3.67 4.32 14.41
N ILE A 85 -3.43 4.36 13.10
CA ILE A 85 -3.81 5.45 12.20
C ILE A 85 -5.02 4.97 11.37
N LYS A 86 -6.16 5.65 11.52
CA LYS A 86 -7.38 5.29 10.77
C LYS A 86 -7.36 5.78 9.33
N ILE A 87 -6.79 6.97 9.11
CA ILE A 87 -6.70 7.63 7.82
C ILE A 87 -5.31 8.25 7.75
N LEU A 88 -4.57 7.95 6.69
CA LEU A 88 -3.29 8.57 6.40
C LEU A 88 -3.49 9.63 5.33
N ASP A 89 -3.19 10.88 5.69
CA ASP A 89 -3.22 12.02 4.77
C ASP A 89 -1.96 12.02 3.90
N ILE A 90 -2.12 12.16 2.58
CA ILE A 90 -1.03 12.08 1.61
C ILE A 90 -1.13 13.28 0.66
N PRO A 91 -0.46 14.40 0.99
CA PRO A 91 -0.50 15.58 0.15
C PRO A 91 0.09 15.37 -1.24
N SER A 92 -0.29 16.27 -2.16
CA SER A 92 0.28 16.35 -3.50
C SER A 92 1.80 16.45 -3.41
N ASP A 93 2.49 15.74 -4.30
CA ASP A 93 3.95 15.77 -4.44
C ASP A 93 4.71 15.37 -3.16
N THR A 94 4.11 14.51 -2.35
CA THR A 94 4.74 13.97 -1.13
C THR A 94 5.08 12.50 -1.26
N THR A 95 6.08 12.10 -0.47
CA THR A 95 6.43 10.70 -0.24
C THR A 95 6.19 10.36 1.22
N VAL A 96 5.53 9.23 1.47
CA VAL A 96 5.29 8.70 2.81
C VAL A 96 5.95 7.34 2.92
N GLU A 97 6.85 7.19 3.88
CA GLU A 97 7.61 5.97 4.12
C GLU A 97 6.97 5.16 5.25
N LEU A 98 6.71 3.88 4.96
CA LEU A 98 6.31 2.88 5.94
C LEU A 98 7.51 1.95 6.14
N GLU A 99 8.24 2.15 7.23
CA GLU A 99 9.51 1.50 7.52
C GLU A 99 9.59 0.92 8.95
N PRO A 100 10.51 -0.04 9.21
CA PRO A 100 10.74 -0.56 10.56
C PRO A 100 11.10 0.56 11.55
N GLY A 101 10.34 0.65 12.65
CA GLY A 101 10.53 1.69 13.67
C GLY A 101 9.70 2.96 13.43
N GLY A 102 9.07 3.11 12.25
CA GLY A 102 8.16 4.20 11.92
C GLY A 102 6.74 3.71 11.66
N MET A 103 6.12 4.22 10.60
CA MET A 103 4.80 3.75 10.15
C MET A 103 4.89 2.38 9.48
N HIS A 104 3.86 1.55 9.64
CA HIS A 104 3.80 0.23 9.00
C HIS A 104 2.38 -0.29 8.98
N VAL A 105 2.10 -1.19 8.05
CA VAL A 105 0.81 -1.91 8.00
C VAL A 105 0.93 -3.19 8.82
N MET A 106 0.15 -3.30 9.88
CA MET A 106 0.01 -4.50 10.68
C MET A 106 -1.03 -5.44 10.06
N LEU A 107 -0.62 -6.66 9.75
CA LEU A 107 -1.52 -7.75 9.37
C LEU A 107 -1.87 -8.54 10.62
N LEU A 108 -3.15 -8.57 10.98
CA LEU A 108 -3.65 -9.25 12.18
C LEU A 108 -4.46 -10.50 11.79
N GLY A 109 -4.29 -11.57 12.55
CA GLY A 109 -4.99 -12.84 12.31
C GLY A 109 -4.55 -13.47 10.99
N LEU A 110 -3.25 -13.70 10.81
CA LEU A 110 -2.74 -14.43 9.65
C LEU A 110 -3.43 -15.79 9.53
N LYS A 111 -4.12 -16.00 8.41
CA LYS A 111 -4.88 -17.22 8.10
C LYS A 111 -4.00 -18.33 7.53
N GLU A 112 -2.84 -17.96 7.00
CA GLU A 112 -1.89 -18.83 6.34
C GLU A 112 -0.45 -18.45 6.71
N SER A 113 0.47 -19.42 6.61
CA SER A 113 1.89 -19.15 6.84
C SER A 113 2.48 -18.28 5.72
N LEU A 114 3.32 -17.32 6.10
CA LEU A 114 4.16 -16.57 5.15
C LEU A 114 5.39 -17.37 4.70
N VAL A 115 5.78 -18.41 5.43
CA VAL A 115 6.95 -19.23 5.10
C VAL A 115 6.74 -19.94 3.77
N GLY A 116 7.66 -19.73 2.83
CA GLY A 116 7.61 -20.34 1.50
C GLY A 116 6.67 -19.65 0.52
N LYS A 117 5.99 -18.55 0.91
CA LYS A 117 5.31 -17.66 -0.03
C LYS A 117 6.33 -16.69 -0.62
N GLU A 118 6.23 -16.42 -1.91
CA GLU A 118 7.09 -15.42 -2.58
C GLU A 118 6.48 -14.01 -2.45
N VAL A 119 5.16 -13.90 -2.64
CA VAL A 119 4.42 -12.64 -2.71
C VAL A 119 3.06 -12.78 -2.00
N VAL A 120 2.58 -11.69 -1.42
CA VAL A 120 1.20 -11.54 -0.91
C VAL A 120 0.58 -10.29 -1.51
N ASN A 121 -0.74 -10.27 -1.69
CA ASN A 121 -1.43 -9.09 -2.22
C ASN A 121 -1.92 -8.20 -1.08
N LEU A 122 -1.63 -6.91 -1.16
CA LEU A 122 -2.17 -5.88 -0.28
C LEU A 122 -3.02 -4.92 -1.11
N LYS A 123 -4.28 -4.75 -0.70
CA LYS A 123 -5.18 -3.78 -1.30
C LYS A 123 -5.16 -2.51 -0.47
N LEU A 124 -4.81 -1.39 -1.10
CA LEU A 124 -4.85 -0.04 -0.56
C LEU A 124 -6.05 0.69 -1.18
N VAL A 125 -6.83 1.38 -0.35
CA VAL A 125 -8.00 2.14 -0.79
C VAL A 125 -7.78 3.60 -0.45
N PHE A 126 -7.62 4.38 -1.51
CA PHE A 126 -7.49 5.83 -1.47
C PHE A 126 -8.84 6.49 -1.73
N ASP A 127 -9.04 7.69 -1.16
CA ASP A 127 -10.30 8.43 -1.28
C ASP A 127 -10.53 8.92 -2.73
N LYS A 128 -9.47 9.37 -3.41
CA LYS A 128 -9.55 9.85 -4.80
C LYS A 128 -8.99 8.86 -5.82
N ALA A 129 -7.78 8.34 -5.61
CA ALA A 129 -7.13 7.40 -6.52
C ALA A 129 -7.82 6.03 -6.56
N GLY A 130 -8.69 5.74 -5.59
CA GLY A 130 -9.45 4.51 -5.52
C GLY A 130 -8.60 3.32 -5.07
N VAL A 131 -8.79 2.17 -5.69
CA VAL A 131 -8.16 0.92 -5.26
C VAL A 131 -6.83 0.70 -5.96
N VAL A 132 -5.76 0.58 -5.19
CA VAL A 132 -4.44 0.14 -5.66
C VAL A 132 -4.13 -1.23 -5.06
N VAL A 133 -3.83 -2.21 -5.90
CA VAL A 133 -3.41 -3.54 -5.46
C VAL A 133 -1.91 -3.66 -5.62
N VAL A 134 -1.23 -4.00 -4.54
CA VAL A 134 0.22 -4.08 -4.45
C VAL A 134 0.64 -5.52 -4.25
N GLU A 135 1.54 -6.00 -5.10
CA GLU A 135 2.27 -7.24 -4.87
C GLU A 135 3.37 -6.98 -3.84
N VAL A 136 3.31 -7.68 -2.72
CA VAL A 136 4.19 -7.49 -1.57
C VAL A 136 5.07 -8.73 -1.39
N PRO A 137 6.34 -8.68 -1.83
CA PRO A 137 7.31 -9.74 -1.61
C PRO A 137 7.49 -10.09 -0.13
N VAL A 138 7.56 -11.38 0.17
CA VAL A 138 7.87 -11.88 1.52
C VAL A 138 9.38 -11.85 1.74
N LYS A 139 9.84 -11.18 2.80
CA LYS A 139 11.27 -11.11 3.15
C LYS A 139 11.52 -11.66 4.54
N LYS A 140 12.54 -12.51 4.64
CA LYS A 140 13.13 -12.91 5.92
C LYS A 140 13.93 -11.75 6.47
N THR A 141 13.45 -11.12 7.53
CA THR A 141 14.30 -10.23 8.32
C THR A 141 15.18 -11.10 9.20
N GLY A 142 16.50 -10.97 9.07
CA GLY A 142 17.46 -11.69 9.91
C GLY A 142 17.20 -11.44 11.40
N HIS A 143 17.65 -12.36 12.26
CA HIS A 143 17.69 -12.16 13.71
C HIS A 143 18.27 -10.77 13.99
N MET A 144 17.46 -9.86 14.54
CA MET A 144 18.02 -8.77 15.32
C MET A 144 18.66 -9.47 16.51
N ASP A 145 19.99 -9.57 16.50
CA ASP A 145 20.76 -9.92 17.67
C ASP A 145 20.34 -8.94 18.76
N HIS A 146 19.52 -9.40 19.70
CA HIS A 146 19.39 -8.75 20.98
C HIS A 146 20.75 -8.91 21.65
N GLN A 147 21.65 -7.94 21.40
CA GLN A 147 22.81 -7.73 22.24
C GLN A 147 22.28 -7.39 23.63
N HIS A 148 22.13 -8.45 24.45
CA HIS A 148 21.99 -8.34 25.88
C HIS A 148 23.28 -7.70 26.39
N HIS A 149 23.23 -6.39 26.65
CA HIS A 149 24.17 -5.75 27.54
C HIS A 149 23.98 -6.36 28.93
N HIS A 150 24.96 -7.17 29.34
CA HIS A 150 25.22 -7.52 30.74
C HIS A 150 25.94 -6.39 31.44
#